data_AF-A0A431G314-F1
#
_entry.id   AF-A0A431G314-F1
#
_cell.length_a   1.000
_cell.length_b   1.000
_cell.length_c   1.000
_cell.angle_alpha   90.00
_cell.angle_beta   90.00
_cell.angle_gamma   90.00
#
_symmetry.space_group_name_H-M   'P 1'
#
loop_
_entity.id
_entity.type
_entity.pdbx_description
1 polymer ?
#
loop_
_entity_poly.entity_id
_entity_poly.type
_entity_poly.pdbx_seq_one_letter_code
_entity_poly.pdbx_strand_id
1 'polypeptide(L)' 'KDIESERNTIYTDEHGRVKVRINLYANQEELDEKESLYHHTPFLRVASSIASNHSGFYHTPRIGDEVIISFLDDDID' A
#
# COMPACT_ATOMS: atom_id res chain seq x y z
N LYS A 1 -11.96 1.55 -11.37
CA LYS A 1 -11.25 0.45 -12.08
C LYS A 1 -11.32 -0.79 -11.21
N ASP A 2 -11.61 -1.97 -11.73
CA ASP A 2 -11.73 -3.17 -10.89
C ASP A 2 -10.35 -3.62 -10.36
N ILE A 3 -10.20 -3.75 -9.04
CA ILE A 3 -8.94 -4.18 -8.41
C ILE A 3 -8.54 -5.59 -8.85
N GLU A 4 -9.52 -6.45 -9.16
CA GLU A 4 -9.27 -7.80 -9.66
C GLU A 4 -8.62 -7.77 -11.06
N SER A 5 -8.93 -6.76 -11.87
CA SER A 5 -8.31 -6.59 -13.19
C SER A 5 -6.84 -6.15 -13.12
N GLU A 6 -6.42 -5.51 -12.03
CA GLU A 6 -5.04 -5.05 -11.81
C GLU A 6 -4.29 -5.96 -10.81
N ARG A 7 -4.90 -7.07 -10.39
CA ARG A 7 -4.29 -8.04 -9.46
C ARG A 7 -2.96 -8.55 -10.00
N ASN A 8 -1.98 -8.74 -9.10
CA ASN A 8 -0.61 -9.14 -9.42
C ASN A 8 0.20 -8.14 -10.25
N THR A 9 -0.31 -6.93 -10.50
CA THR A 9 0.50 -5.83 -11.06
C THR A 9 1.15 -5.00 -9.95
N ILE A 10 2.02 -4.06 -10.33
CA ILE A 10 2.79 -3.24 -9.39
C ILE A 10 2.38 -1.78 -9.57
N TYR A 11 2.05 -1.12 -8.45
CA TYR A 11 1.82 0.32 -8.38
C TYR A 11 2.68 0.91 -7.27
N THR A 12 3.67 1.71 -7.65
CA THR A 12 4.69 2.27 -6.74
C THR A 12 5.19 3.62 -7.25
N ASP A 13 5.81 4.40 -6.38
CA ASP A 13 6.54 5.62 -6.74
C ASP A 13 8.06 5.40 -6.86
N GLU A 14 8.83 6.48 -7.08
CA GLU A 14 10.29 6.48 -7.21
C GLU A 14 11.05 5.97 -5.96
N HIS A 15 10.37 5.92 -4.81
CA HIS A 15 10.94 5.47 -3.54
C HIS A 15 10.52 4.04 -3.17
N GLY A 16 9.84 3.32 -4.06
CA GLY A 16 9.37 1.96 -3.77
C GLY A 16 8.20 1.92 -2.76
N ARG A 17 7.50 3.05 -2.57
CA ARG A 17 6.36 3.13 -1.64
C ARG A 17 5.09 2.65 -2.33
N VAL A 18 4.19 2.05 -1.55
CA VAL A 18 2.91 1.50 -2.03
C VAL A 18 1.73 2.18 -1.36
N LYS A 19 0.55 2.05 -1.97
CA LYS A 19 -0.73 2.41 -1.35
C LYS A 19 -1.49 1.14 -0.98
N VAL A 20 -2.26 1.20 0.10
CA VAL A 20 -2.96 0.05 0.65
C VAL A 20 -4.42 0.40 0.95
N ARG A 21 -5.25 -0.64 1.11
CA ARG A 21 -6.60 -0.51 1.67
C ARG A 21 -6.55 -0.98 3.11
N ILE A 22 -6.95 -0.11 4.05
CA ILE A 22 -7.00 -0.47 5.47
C ILE A 22 -8.45 -0.79 5.83
N ASN A 23 -8.72 -2.04 6.19
CA ASN A 23 -10.08 -2.50 6.52
C ASN A 23 -10.57 -2.03 7.90
N LEU A 24 -9.85 -1.14 8.60
CA LEU A 24 -10.23 -0.65 9.93
C LEU A 24 -11.45 0.29 9.90
N TYR A 25 -11.72 0.92 8.76
CA TYR A 25 -12.77 1.94 8.63
C TYR A 25 -14.07 1.31 8.11
N ALA A 26 -15.13 1.32 8.92
CA ALA A 26 -16.43 0.74 8.59
C ALA A 26 -17.07 1.33 7.32
N ASN A 27 -16.70 2.56 6.94
CA ASN A 27 -17.22 3.25 5.77
C ASN A 27 -16.30 3.13 4.54
N GLN A 28 -15.24 2.32 4.62
CA GLN A 28 -14.25 2.21 3.54
C GLN A 28 -14.89 1.65 2.27
N GLU A 29 -15.76 0.66 2.39
CA GLU A 29 -16.45 0.02 1.25
C GLU A 29 -17.37 1.02 0.51
N GLU A 30 -18.11 1.85 1.25
CA GLU A 30 -18.96 2.91 0.66
C GLU A 30 -18.12 3.99 -0.04
N LEU A 31 -16.97 4.35 0.52
CA LEU A 31 -16.04 5.31 -0.09
C LEU A 31 -15.37 4.73 -1.35
N ASP A 32 -14.98 3.45 -1.31
CA ASP A 32 -14.38 2.75 -2.45
C ASP A 32 -15.34 2.74 -3.65
N GLU A 33 -16.63 2.49 -3.39
CA GLU A 33 -17.69 2.52 -4.40
C GLU A 33 -17.90 3.94 -4.97
N LYS A 34 -17.91 4.95 -4.11
CA LYS A 34 -18.19 6.35 -4.51
C LYS A 34 -17.06 6.96 -5.33
N GLU A 35 -15.81 6.74 -4.93
CA GLU A 35 -14.63 7.38 -5.52
C GLU A 35 -13.98 6.52 -6.63
N SER A 36 -14.43 5.27 -6.83
CA SER A 36 -13.80 4.31 -7.75
C SER A 36 -12.30 4.11 -7.52
N LEU A 37 -11.84 4.43 -6.30
CA LEU A 37 -10.48 4.36 -5.78
C LEU A 37 -10.51 3.33 -4.65
N TYR A 38 -9.58 2.38 -4.68
CA TYR A 38 -9.58 1.23 -3.74
C TYR A 38 -8.49 1.38 -2.67
N HIS A 39 -7.86 2.55 -2.60
CA HIS A 39 -6.75 2.86 -1.72
C HIS A 39 -6.81 4.33 -1.37
N HIS A 40 -7.14 4.62 -0.12
CA HIS A 40 -7.26 5.99 0.40
C HIS A 40 -6.05 6.41 1.24
N THR A 41 -4.99 5.60 1.23
CA THR A 41 -3.78 5.87 2.00
C THR A 41 -2.80 6.76 1.23
N PRO A 42 -1.95 7.51 1.94
CA PRO A 42 -0.72 8.05 1.36
C PRO A 42 0.21 6.91 0.92
N PHE A 43 1.31 7.29 0.25
CA PHE A 43 2.38 6.36 -0.10
C PHE A 43 3.14 5.91 1.16
N LEU A 44 3.06 4.62 1.48
CA LEU A 44 3.68 3.99 2.65
C LEU A 44 5.00 3.30 2.28
N ARG A 45 6.01 3.40 3.15
CA ARG A 45 7.30 2.73 2.95
C ARG A 45 7.17 1.23 3.21
N VAL A 46 7.86 0.45 2.39
CA VAL A 46 7.98 -1.00 2.54
C VAL A 46 9.25 -1.33 3.31
N ALA A 47 9.14 -2.12 4.37
CA ALA A 47 10.31 -2.60 5.10
C ALA A 47 11.10 -3.60 4.23
N SER A 48 12.41 -3.41 4.14
CA SER A 48 13.32 -4.36 3.49
C SER A 48 14.32 -4.90 4.49
N SER A 49 14.79 -6.13 4.27
CA SER A 49 15.75 -6.78 5.18
C SER A 49 17.09 -6.02 5.26
N ILE A 50 17.50 -5.39 4.15
CA ILE A 50 18.72 -4.59 4.04
C ILE A 50 18.43 -3.42 3.10
N ALA A 51 18.65 -2.20 3.58
CA ALA A 51 18.61 -0.97 2.79
C ALA A 51 19.93 -0.20 2.94
N SER A 52 20.54 0.17 1.82
CA SER A 52 21.75 0.98 1.74
C SER A 52 21.62 2.01 0.62
N ASN A 53 22.59 2.90 0.51
CA ASN A 53 22.65 3.86 -0.59
C ASN A 53 22.79 3.13 -1.93
N HIS A 54 21.77 3.22 -2.79
CA HIS A 54 21.70 2.58 -4.12
C HIS A 54 21.98 1.06 -4.15
N SER A 55 21.86 0.36 -3.01
CA SER A 55 22.06 -1.09 -2.92
C SER A 55 21.25 -1.68 -1.77
N GLY A 56 20.91 -2.96 -1.86
CA GLY A 56 20.12 -3.64 -0.84
C GLY A 56 19.18 -4.68 -1.43
N PHE A 57 18.30 -5.22 -0.59
CA PHE A 57 17.23 -6.11 -1.03
C PHE A 57 16.02 -5.28 -1.45
N TYR A 58 15.45 -5.60 -2.61
CA TYR A 58 14.27 -4.94 -3.14
C TYR A 58 13.21 -5.96 -3.52
N HIS A 59 12.02 -5.79 -2.96
CA HIS A 59 10.80 -6.49 -3.35
C HIS A 59 9.64 -5.52 -3.14
N THR A 60 8.66 -5.55 -4.03
CA THR A 60 7.51 -4.65 -3.99
C THR A 60 6.23 -5.47 -3.84
N PRO A 61 5.42 -5.22 -2.81
CA PRO A 61 4.06 -5.78 -2.72
C PRO A 61 3.27 -5.46 -3.99
N ARG A 62 2.51 -6.44 -4.47
CA ARG A 62 1.68 -6.29 -5.67
C ARG A 62 0.25 -5.91 -5.27
N ILE A 63 -0.51 -5.42 -6.24
CA ILE A 63 -1.93 -5.15 -6.05
C ILE A 63 -2.64 -6.46 -5.72
N GLY A 64 -3.35 -6.47 -4.58
CA GLY A 64 -4.06 -7.63 -4.04
C GLY A 64 -3.27 -8.46 -3.01
N ASP A 65 -1.99 -8.11 -2.74
CA ASP A 65 -1.23 -8.72 -1.66
C ASP A 65 -1.69 -8.16 -0.30
N GLU A 66 -1.84 -9.04 0.69
CA GLU A 66 -2.06 -8.65 2.08
C GLU A 66 -0.73 -8.29 2.75
N VAL A 67 -0.73 -7.21 3.53
CA VAL A 67 0.47 -6.67 4.19
C VAL A 67 0.19 -6.30 5.63
N ILE A 68 1.23 -6.29 6.46
CA ILE A 68 1.18 -5.79 7.83
C ILE A 68 1.62 -4.31 7.82
N ILE A 69 0.83 -3.45 8.47
CA ILE A 69 1.11 -2.02 8.62
C ILE A 69 1.56 -1.76 10.06
N SER A 70 2.68 -1.04 10.20
CA SER A 70 3.14 -0.52 11.49
C SER A 70 2.99 0.99 11.49
N PHE A 71 2.50 1.51 12.61
CA PHE A 71 2.40 2.93 12.90
C PHE A 71 3.66 3.37 13.65
N LEU A 72 4.26 4.49 13.24
CA LEU A 72 5.44 5.02 13.93
C LEU A 72 4.97 5.76 15.19
N ASP A 73 5.63 5.51 16.32
CA ASP A 73 5.29 6.14 17.60
C ASP A 73 3.81 5.96 18.03
N ASP A 74 3.20 4.84 17.61
CA ASP A 74 1.77 4.52 17.82
C ASP A 74 0.80 5.60 17.26
N ASP A 75 1.25 6.36 16.25
CA ASP A 75 0.49 7.45 15.63
C ASP A 75 -0.17 7.04 14.29
N ILE A 76 -1.43 7.44 14.08
CA ILE A 76 -2.28 7.05 12.93
C ILE A 76 -2.23 8.06 11.76
N ASP A 77 -1.46 9.14 11.91
CA ASP A 77 -1.40 10.30 11.02
C ASP A 77 -0.86 10.04 9.60
#